data_AF-B0N4V4-F1
#
_entry.id   AF-B0N4V4-F1
#
_cell.length_a   1.000
_cell.length_b   1.000
_cell.length_c   1.000
_cell.angle_alpha   90.00
_cell.angle_beta   90.00
_cell.angle_gamma   90.00
#
_symmetry.space_group_name_H-M   'P 1'
#
loop_
_entity.id
_entity.type
_entity.pdbx_description
1 polymer ?
#
loop_
_entity_poly.entity_id
_entity_poly.type
_entity_poly.pdbx_seq_one_letter_code
_entity_poly.pdbx_strand_id
1 'polypeptide(L)'
;MSKNNDINKLKIINQAIKDTEYITTEYSPYRGIISVFCKWLICYSSMMLLIYVIDILNFKFGFYNYKYFYNLYNGGKVLFNICINLYIWKTICLKELSVKERRFLKLWIIFPILFSIEIIIPILTNYLNTDAMISFYQTISLSYIIVLIELFYIYSYFRNKRTMIITLLFICYIVVSFILKAYIYSSRAISNSFGVFMNIFYDFDTYGLVAIIMLFTIIFLKRDTDDKRKRNL
;
A
#
# COMPACT_ATOMS: atom_id res chain seq x y z
N MET A 1 18.70 -23.10 -30.39
CA MET A 1 18.05 -21.81 -30.76
C MET A 1 16.55 -21.95 -31.06
N SER A 2 16.04 -23.05 -31.66
CA SER A 2 14.61 -23.15 -32.03
C SER A 2 13.61 -23.21 -30.85
N LYS A 3 13.95 -23.90 -29.74
CA LYS A 3 13.08 -24.00 -28.55
C LYS A 3 12.62 -22.64 -27.97
N ASN A 4 13.47 -21.63 -27.96
CA ASN A 4 13.10 -20.28 -27.48
C ASN A 4 12.09 -19.59 -28.41
N ASN A 5 12.12 -19.92 -29.70
CA ASN A 5 11.22 -19.36 -30.69
C ASN A 5 9.82 -19.96 -30.58
N ASP A 6 9.73 -21.27 -30.29
CA ASP A 6 8.45 -21.95 -30.08
C ASP A 6 7.77 -21.50 -28.77
N ILE A 7 8.55 -21.28 -27.71
CA ILE A 7 8.06 -20.71 -26.45
C ILE A 7 7.54 -19.27 -26.67
N ASN A 8 8.26 -18.45 -27.45
CA ASN A 8 7.81 -17.10 -27.76
C ASN A 8 6.54 -17.08 -28.63
N LYS A 9 6.43 -17.98 -29.62
CA LYS A 9 5.21 -18.15 -30.42
C LYS A 9 4.02 -18.57 -29.56
N LEU A 10 4.21 -19.51 -28.64
CA LEU A 10 3.19 -19.92 -27.66
C LEU A 10 2.74 -18.76 -26.77
N LYS A 11 3.66 -17.90 -26.33
CA LYS A 11 3.32 -16.68 -25.57
C LYS A 11 2.46 -15.73 -26.38
N ILE A 12 2.80 -15.50 -27.65
CA ILE A 12 2.05 -14.63 -28.56
C ILE A 12 0.64 -15.19 -28.80
N ILE A 13 0.51 -16.50 -29.04
CA ILE A 13 -0.79 -17.16 -29.24
C ILE A 13 -1.65 -17.05 -27.97
N ASN A 14 -1.09 -17.33 -26.79
CA ASN A 14 -1.80 -17.19 -25.53
C ASN A 14 -2.22 -15.75 -25.22
N GLN A 15 -1.42 -14.77 -25.65
CA GLN A 15 -1.76 -13.36 -25.53
C GLN A 15 -2.92 -13.00 -26.48
N ALA A 16 -2.88 -13.45 -27.73
CA ALA A 16 -3.93 -13.22 -28.71
C ALA A 16 -5.27 -13.84 -28.30
N ILE A 17 -5.26 -15.02 -27.69
CA ILE A 17 -6.48 -15.65 -27.13
C ILE A 17 -7.08 -14.78 -26.03
N LYS A 18 -6.27 -14.27 -25.09
CA LYS A 18 -6.73 -13.35 -24.03
C LYS A 18 -7.25 -12.02 -24.59
N ASP A 19 -6.64 -11.51 -25.66
CA ASP A 19 -7.06 -10.29 -26.32
C ASP A 19 -8.32 -10.49 -27.20
N THR A 20 -8.64 -11.73 -27.55
CA THR A 20 -9.91 -12.07 -28.21
C THR A 20 -11.02 -12.21 -27.16
N GLU A 21 -10.74 -12.86 -26.02
CA GLU A 21 -11.63 -12.84 -24.83
C GLU A 21 -11.91 -11.41 -24.35
N TYR A 22 -10.97 -10.47 -24.54
CA TYR A 22 -11.12 -9.05 -24.23
C TYR A 22 -12.29 -8.38 -24.96
N ILE A 23 -12.57 -8.81 -26.20
CA ILE A 23 -13.65 -8.27 -27.04
C ILE A 23 -14.97 -9.00 -26.75
N THR A 24 -14.90 -10.30 -26.54
CA THR A 24 -16.09 -11.16 -26.49
C THR A 24 -16.70 -11.30 -25.10
N THR A 25 -15.97 -10.98 -24.02
CA THR A 25 -16.47 -11.14 -22.64
C THR A 25 -16.35 -9.85 -21.81
N GLU A 26 -17.42 -9.51 -21.08
CA GLU A 26 -17.45 -8.45 -20.04
C GLU A 26 -16.57 -8.79 -18.81
N TYR A 27 -15.85 -9.91 -18.85
CA TYR A 27 -15.05 -10.40 -17.74
C TYR A 27 -13.90 -9.43 -17.41
N SER A 28 -13.76 -9.11 -16.11
CA SER A 28 -12.67 -8.30 -15.57
C SER A 28 -11.50 -9.20 -15.15
N PRO A 29 -10.39 -9.25 -15.93
CA PRO A 29 -9.24 -10.06 -15.57
C PRO A 29 -8.58 -9.54 -14.28
N TYR A 30 -8.27 -10.46 -13.36
CA TYR A 30 -7.85 -10.14 -11.98
C TYR A 30 -6.53 -10.78 -11.55
N ARG A 31 -6.04 -11.86 -12.20
CA ARG A 31 -4.91 -12.65 -11.69
C ARG A 31 -3.61 -11.85 -11.71
N GLY A 32 -3.41 -11.10 -12.79
CA GLY A 32 -2.29 -10.19 -12.96
C GLY A 32 -2.30 -9.08 -11.91
N ILE A 33 -3.45 -8.45 -11.72
CA ILE A 33 -3.66 -7.36 -10.74
C ILE A 33 -3.38 -7.85 -9.32
N ILE A 34 -4.05 -8.92 -8.88
CA ILE A 34 -3.87 -9.49 -7.54
C ILE A 34 -2.39 -9.84 -7.30
N SER A 35 -1.71 -10.41 -8.30
CA SER A 35 -0.30 -10.74 -8.15
C SER A 35 0.60 -9.51 -8.00
N VAL A 36 0.30 -8.39 -8.68
CA VAL A 36 1.05 -7.14 -8.49
C VAL A 36 0.75 -6.54 -7.12
N PHE A 37 -0.51 -6.54 -6.70
CA PHE A 37 -0.90 -6.10 -5.35
C PHE A 37 -0.19 -6.91 -4.26
N CYS A 38 -0.15 -8.24 -4.36
CA CYS A 38 0.59 -9.08 -3.41
C CYS A 38 2.08 -8.73 -3.36
N LYS A 39 2.71 -8.52 -4.53
CA LYS A 39 4.14 -8.16 -4.58
C LYS A 39 4.41 -6.82 -3.92
N TRP A 40 3.59 -5.82 -4.24
CA TRP A 40 3.71 -4.50 -3.60
C TRP A 40 3.47 -4.58 -2.11
N LEU A 41 2.42 -5.29 -1.66
CA LEU A 41 2.11 -5.47 -0.25
C LEU A 41 3.28 -6.13 0.50
N ILE A 42 3.89 -7.18 -0.06
CA ILE A 42 5.06 -7.83 0.55
C ILE A 42 6.22 -6.84 0.68
N CYS A 43 6.54 -6.10 -0.38
CA CYS A 43 7.62 -5.11 -0.36
C CYS A 43 7.36 -3.99 0.65
N TYR A 44 6.15 -3.42 0.63
CA TYR A 44 5.74 -2.34 1.53
C TYR A 44 5.75 -2.78 2.99
N SER A 45 5.11 -3.91 3.31
CA SER A 45 5.07 -4.45 4.68
C SER A 45 6.46 -4.79 5.20
N SER A 46 7.33 -5.35 4.34
CA SER A 46 8.72 -5.63 4.73
C SER A 46 9.48 -4.35 5.06
N MET A 47 9.28 -3.29 4.28
CA MET A 47 9.90 -1.99 4.54
C MET A 47 9.38 -1.36 5.84
N MET A 48 8.07 -1.32 6.04
CA MET A 48 7.48 -0.74 7.25
C MET A 48 7.88 -1.51 8.51
N LEU A 49 8.00 -2.83 8.43
CA LEU A 49 8.51 -3.65 9.54
C LEU A 49 9.98 -3.35 9.83
N LEU A 50 10.82 -3.21 8.80
CA LEU A 50 12.23 -2.81 8.99
C LEU A 50 12.34 -1.43 9.65
N ILE A 51 11.53 -0.46 9.22
CA ILE A 51 11.46 0.88 9.82
C ILE A 51 11.08 0.78 11.29
N TYR A 52 10.00 0.05 11.60
CA TYR A 52 9.54 -0.15 12.97
C TYR A 52 10.62 -0.74 13.89
N VAL A 53 11.30 -1.79 13.42
CA VAL A 53 12.39 -2.43 14.17
C VAL A 53 13.54 -1.45 14.39
N ILE A 54 13.95 -0.68 13.38
CA ILE A 54 15.01 0.32 13.51
C ILE A 54 14.61 1.41 14.50
N ASP A 55 13.36 1.88 14.50
CA ASP A 55 12.88 2.89 15.43
C ASP A 55 12.91 2.38 16.88
N ILE A 56 12.48 1.14 17.14
CA ILE A 56 12.61 0.51 18.47
C ILE A 56 14.09 0.42 18.90
N LEU A 57 14.96 -0.04 18.01
CA LEU A 57 16.38 -0.17 18.31
C LEU A 57 17.03 1.19 18.57
N ASN A 58 16.64 2.22 17.82
CA ASN A 58 17.09 3.59 18.02
C ASN A 58 16.78 4.08 19.43
N PHE A 59 15.56 3.89 19.91
CA PHE A 59 15.18 4.25 21.28
C PHE A 59 15.91 3.42 22.33
N LYS A 60 16.01 2.09 22.13
CA LYS A 60 16.60 1.18 23.11
C LYS A 60 18.11 1.35 23.27
N PHE A 61 18.84 1.58 22.18
CA PHE A 61 20.30 1.68 22.17
C PHE A 61 20.81 3.12 22.09
N GLY A 62 19.92 4.11 21.99
CA GLY A 62 20.29 5.52 21.91
C GLY A 62 20.99 5.90 20.61
N PHE A 63 20.58 5.32 19.47
CA PHE A 63 21.26 5.59 18.19
C PHE A 63 21.15 7.05 17.73
N TYR A 64 20.17 7.79 18.25
CA TYR A 64 20.00 9.22 18.02
C TYR A 64 21.19 10.07 18.49
N ASN A 65 22.05 9.54 19.37
CA ASN A 65 23.28 10.20 19.80
C ASN A 65 24.41 10.13 18.75
N TYR A 66 24.29 9.26 17.73
CA TYR A 66 25.31 9.11 16.70
C TYR A 66 25.04 10.05 15.53
N LYS A 67 26.00 10.95 15.27
CA LYS A 67 25.90 12.01 14.25
C LYS A 67 25.44 11.55 12.86
N TYR A 68 25.87 10.36 12.42
CA TYR A 68 25.58 9.86 11.07
C TYR A 68 24.32 8.98 10.99
N PHE A 69 23.72 8.57 12.11
CA PHE A 69 22.64 7.60 12.12
C PHE A 69 21.43 8.09 11.31
N TYR A 70 20.91 9.29 11.59
CA TYR A 70 19.73 9.81 10.90
C TYR A 70 19.97 10.06 9.41
N ASN A 71 21.18 10.45 9.00
CA ASN A 71 21.50 10.62 7.58
C ASN A 71 21.46 9.28 6.84
N LEU A 72 22.04 8.23 7.43
CA LEU A 72 21.99 6.88 6.85
C LEU A 72 20.56 6.31 6.86
N TYR A 73 19.85 6.51 7.96
CA TYR A 73 18.47 6.03 8.14
C TYR A 73 17.51 6.67 7.13
N ASN A 74 17.55 8.00 7.01
CA ASN A 74 16.73 8.75 6.07
C ASN A 74 17.12 8.45 4.61
N GLY A 75 18.43 8.40 4.31
CA GLY A 75 18.93 8.01 3.00
C GLY A 75 18.47 6.61 2.59
N GLY A 76 18.52 5.66 3.53
CA GLY A 76 18.00 4.31 3.35
C GLY A 76 16.50 4.31 3.02
N LYS A 77 15.67 5.02 3.80
CA LYS A 77 14.22 5.15 3.55
C LYS A 77 13.93 5.65 2.14
N VAL A 78 14.62 6.70 1.69
CA VAL A 78 14.45 7.27 0.33
C VAL A 78 14.83 6.23 -0.73
N LEU A 79 16.00 5.62 -0.62
CA LEU A 79 16.50 4.63 -1.57
C LEU A 79 15.57 3.41 -1.68
N PHE A 80 15.12 2.85 -0.55
CA PHE A 80 14.20 1.71 -0.55
C PHE A 80 12.88 2.03 -1.23
N ASN A 81 12.28 3.19 -0.96
CA ASN A 81 11.04 3.63 -1.60
C ASN A 81 11.19 3.76 -3.13
N ILE A 82 12.30 4.33 -3.62
CA ILE A 82 12.58 4.43 -5.06
C ILE A 82 12.70 3.02 -5.67
N CYS A 83 13.46 2.13 -5.02
CA CYS A 83 13.66 0.76 -5.48
C CYS A 83 12.35 -0.05 -5.56
N ILE A 84 11.47 0.08 -4.56
CA ILE A 84 10.16 -0.61 -4.55
C ILE A 84 9.30 -0.14 -5.73
N ASN A 85 9.20 1.17 -5.96
CA ASN A 85 8.40 1.70 -7.07
C ASN A 85 8.95 1.25 -8.44
N LEU A 86 10.27 1.27 -8.63
CA LEU A 86 10.90 0.77 -9.86
C LEU A 86 10.66 -0.73 -10.06
N TYR A 87 10.73 -1.52 -8.98
CA TYR A 87 10.45 -2.95 -9.03
C TYR A 87 8.99 -3.25 -9.42
N ILE A 88 8.04 -2.51 -8.86
CA ILE A 88 6.62 -2.65 -9.21
C ILE A 88 6.36 -2.20 -10.65
N TRP A 89 6.91 -1.07 -11.08
CA TRP A 89 6.82 -0.61 -12.47
C TRP A 89 7.37 -1.66 -13.45
N LYS A 90 8.56 -2.19 -13.17
CA LYS A 90 9.16 -3.27 -13.96
C LYS A 90 8.26 -4.49 -14.02
N THR A 91 7.62 -4.85 -12.91
CA THR A 91 6.66 -5.97 -12.86
C THR A 91 5.44 -5.73 -13.76
N ILE A 92 4.90 -4.50 -13.78
CA ILE A 92 3.77 -4.12 -14.64
C ILE A 92 4.17 -4.14 -16.12
N CYS A 93 5.38 -3.71 -16.46
CA CYS A 93 5.84 -3.68 -17.85
C CYS A 93 6.23 -5.06 -18.40
N LEU A 94 6.93 -5.89 -17.63
CA LEU A 94 7.54 -7.12 -18.15
C LEU A 94 6.68 -8.37 -18.00
N LYS A 95 5.69 -8.37 -17.11
CA LYS A 95 4.86 -9.55 -16.87
C LYS A 95 3.83 -9.75 -17.99
N GLU A 96 3.52 -11.01 -18.28
CA GLU A 96 2.41 -11.41 -19.16
C GLU A 96 1.07 -11.09 -18.49
N LEU A 97 0.63 -9.84 -18.69
CA LEU A 97 -0.65 -9.29 -18.24
C LEU A 97 -1.55 -9.11 -19.45
N SER A 98 -2.86 -9.28 -19.26
CA SER A 98 -3.83 -8.85 -20.27
C SER A 98 -3.79 -7.33 -20.45
N VAL A 99 -4.30 -6.83 -21.58
CA VAL A 99 -4.33 -5.39 -21.87
C VAL A 99 -5.15 -4.62 -20.82
N LYS A 100 -6.29 -5.16 -20.35
CA LYS A 100 -7.12 -4.58 -19.28
C LYS A 100 -6.34 -4.46 -17.96
N GLU A 101 -5.68 -5.53 -17.53
CA GLU A 101 -4.89 -5.54 -16.28
C GLU A 101 -3.75 -4.52 -16.34
N ARG A 102 -3.04 -4.46 -17.48
CA ARG A 102 -1.93 -3.52 -17.67
C ARG A 102 -2.39 -2.07 -17.61
N ARG A 103 -3.52 -1.74 -18.25
CA ARG A 103 -4.07 -0.37 -18.24
C ARG A 103 -4.48 0.05 -16.83
N PHE A 104 -5.17 -0.83 -16.10
CA PHE A 104 -5.51 -0.60 -14.69
C PHE A 104 -4.26 -0.39 -13.83
N LEU A 105 -3.27 -1.28 -13.93
CA LEU A 105 -2.06 -1.22 -13.10
C LEU A 105 -1.17 0.00 -13.39
N LYS A 106 -1.13 0.47 -14.64
CA LYS A 106 -0.40 1.71 -15.00
C LYS A 106 -0.95 2.95 -14.32
N LEU A 107 -2.27 3.00 -14.09
CA LEU A 107 -2.88 4.09 -13.32
C LEU A 107 -2.73 3.84 -11.81
N TRP A 108 -2.91 2.60 -11.38
CA TRP A 108 -2.78 2.22 -9.97
C TRP A 108 -1.39 2.52 -9.39
N ILE A 109 -0.30 2.50 -10.18
CA ILE A 109 1.05 2.77 -9.65
C ILE A 109 1.20 4.15 -8.99
N ILE A 110 0.29 5.08 -9.27
CA ILE A 110 0.25 6.38 -8.58
C ILE A 110 0.12 6.18 -7.06
N PHE A 111 -0.63 5.18 -6.57
CA PHE A 111 -0.82 4.97 -5.13
C PHE A 111 0.45 4.55 -4.39
N PRO A 112 1.21 3.50 -4.83
CA PRO A 112 2.54 3.21 -4.30
C PRO A 112 3.49 4.43 -4.26
N ILE A 113 3.45 5.27 -5.31
CA ILE A 113 4.27 6.48 -5.38
C ILE A 113 3.82 7.50 -4.32
N LEU A 114 2.51 7.72 -4.16
CA LEU A 114 1.96 8.62 -3.15
C LEU A 114 2.32 8.18 -1.73
N PHE A 115 2.22 6.88 -1.39
CA PHE A 115 2.67 6.37 -0.10
C PHE A 115 4.17 6.59 0.13
N SER A 116 4.97 6.46 -0.94
CA SER A 116 6.40 6.72 -0.87
C SER A 116 6.71 8.19 -0.64
N ILE A 117 5.95 9.09 -1.27
CA ILE A 117 6.05 10.54 -1.07
C ILE A 117 5.71 10.90 0.38
N GLU A 118 4.65 10.32 0.96
CA GLU A 118 4.29 10.57 2.36
C GLU A 118 5.43 10.22 3.33
N ILE A 119 6.17 9.14 3.07
CA ILE A 119 7.33 8.75 3.89
C ILE A 119 8.51 9.72 3.71
N ILE A 120 8.67 10.28 2.51
CA ILE A 120 9.80 11.15 2.15
C ILE A 120 9.57 12.61 2.57
N ILE A 121 8.32 13.10 2.56
CA ILE A 121 8.00 14.50 2.91
C ILE A 121 8.57 14.90 4.28
N PRO A 122 8.37 14.15 5.37
CA PRO A 122 8.93 14.50 6.68
C PRO A 122 10.47 14.59 6.67
N ILE A 123 11.14 13.76 5.88
CA ILE A 123 12.59 13.79 5.73
C ILE A 123 13.03 15.11 5.09
N LEU A 124 12.29 15.59 4.09
CA LEU A 124 12.58 16.86 3.41
C LEU A 124 12.26 18.06 4.31
N THR A 125 11.15 18.03 5.04
CA THR A 125 10.76 19.14 5.93
C THR A 125 11.71 19.32 7.11
N ASN A 126 12.38 18.25 7.57
CA ASN A 126 13.47 18.33 8.55
C ASN A 126 14.61 19.26 8.10
N TYR A 127 14.86 19.38 6.80
CA TYR A 127 15.89 20.26 6.25
C TYR A 127 15.38 21.68 5.93
N LEU A 128 14.07 21.91 5.98
CA LEU A 128 13.45 23.19 5.63
C LEU A 128 13.09 24.02 6.87
N ASN A 129 12.23 23.50 7.76
CA ASN A 129 11.76 24.21 8.94
C ASN A 129 11.13 23.24 9.96
N THR A 130 11.54 23.32 11.22
CA THR A 130 11.02 22.52 12.34
C THR A 130 9.53 22.77 12.62
N ASP A 131 9.04 24.00 12.43
CA ASP A 131 7.62 24.32 12.67
C ASP A 131 6.71 23.73 11.59
N ALA A 132 7.20 23.69 10.34
CA ALA A 132 6.52 23.04 9.23
C ALA A 132 6.48 21.51 9.42
N MET A 133 7.56 20.93 9.95
CA MET A 133 7.61 19.52 10.33
C MET A 133 6.57 19.19 11.41
N ILE A 134 6.54 19.94 12.52
CA ILE A 134 5.59 19.73 13.62
C ILE A 134 4.14 19.87 13.13
N SER A 135 3.86 20.90 12.34
CA SER A 135 2.52 21.12 11.76
C SER A 135 2.10 19.96 10.88
N PHE A 136 3.01 19.41 10.06
CA PHE A 136 2.74 18.25 9.21
C PHE A 136 2.37 17.01 10.05
N TYR A 137 3.12 16.72 11.12
CA TYR A 137 2.85 15.59 12.02
C TYR A 137 1.52 15.72 12.79
N GLN A 138 1.02 16.94 12.99
CA GLN A 138 -0.24 17.19 13.69
C GLN A 138 -1.48 17.13 12.80
N THR A 139 -1.31 17.10 11.47
CA THR A 139 -2.43 16.98 10.53
C THR A 139 -2.91 15.54 10.34
N ILE A 140 -4.11 15.37 9.75
CA ILE A 140 -4.62 14.06 9.35
C ILE A 140 -3.59 13.39 8.43
N SER A 141 -3.26 12.12 8.70
CA SER A 141 -2.30 11.38 7.88
C SER A 141 -2.78 11.30 6.44
N LEU A 142 -1.89 11.66 5.52
CA LEU A 142 -2.15 11.69 4.09
C LEU A 142 -2.47 10.28 3.57
N SER A 143 -1.95 9.23 4.23
CA SER A 143 -2.23 7.83 3.97
C SER A 143 -3.74 7.53 3.98
N TYR A 144 -4.52 8.18 4.84
CA TYR A 144 -5.95 7.97 4.90
C TYR A 144 -6.64 8.40 3.62
N ILE A 145 -6.25 9.55 3.07
CA ILE A 145 -6.81 10.08 1.83
C ILE A 145 -6.39 9.18 0.67
N ILE A 146 -5.11 8.77 0.61
CA ILE A 146 -4.60 7.86 -0.43
C ILE A 146 -5.40 6.55 -0.42
N VAL A 147 -5.51 5.88 0.73
CA VAL A 147 -6.22 4.59 0.85
C VAL A 147 -7.68 4.73 0.45
N LEU A 148 -8.36 5.82 0.83
CA LEU A 148 -9.75 6.05 0.46
C LEU A 148 -9.93 6.12 -1.07
N ILE A 149 -9.09 6.90 -1.74
CA ILE A 149 -9.12 7.04 -3.21
C ILE A 149 -8.75 5.71 -3.86
N GLU A 150 -7.75 4.99 -3.34
CA GLU A 150 -7.33 3.68 -3.84
C GLU A 150 -8.47 2.65 -3.75
N LEU A 151 -9.16 2.57 -2.60
CA LEU A 151 -10.29 1.66 -2.42
C LEU A 151 -11.44 1.97 -3.37
N PHE A 152 -11.75 3.26 -3.59
CA PHE A 152 -12.74 3.66 -4.59
C PHE A 152 -12.30 3.33 -6.02
N TYR A 153 -11.01 3.49 -6.34
CA TYR A 153 -10.45 3.12 -7.64
C TYR A 153 -10.56 1.61 -7.89
N ILE A 154 -10.20 0.78 -6.90
CA ILE A 154 -10.33 -0.68 -6.93
C ILE A 154 -11.81 -1.08 -7.06
N TYR A 155 -12.70 -0.49 -6.26
CA TYR A 155 -14.14 -0.75 -6.35
C TYR A 155 -14.69 -0.41 -7.73
N SER A 156 -14.31 0.72 -8.31
CA SER A 156 -14.80 1.16 -9.62
C SER A 156 -14.47 0.17 -10.74
N TYR A 157 -13.29 -0.49 -10.66
CA TYR A 157 -12.89 -1.51 -11.63
C TYR A 157 -13.55 -2.87 -11.39
N PHE A 158 -13.54 -3.37 -10.15
CA PHE A 158 -14.03 -4.73 -9.85
C PHE A 158 -15.54 -4.80 -9.59
N ARG A 159 -16.18 -3.68 -9.24
CA ARG A 159 -17.57 -3.58 -8.78
C ARG A 159 -17.92 -4.59 -7.68
N ASN A 160 -16.97 -4.86 -6.80
CA ASN A 160 -17.10 -5.86 -5.74
C ASN A 160 -17.76 -5.24 -4.50
N LYS A 161 -18.92 -5.76 -4.08
CA LYS A 161 -19.62 -5.28 -2.87
C LYS A 161 -18.74 -5.36 -1.61
N ARG A 162 -17.85 -6.35 -1.52
CA ARG A 162 -16.95 -6.52 -0.38
C ARG A 162 -15.90 -5.40 -0.28
N THR A 163 -15.40 -4.88 -1.41
CA THR A 163 -14.46 -3.74 -1.37
C THR A 163 -15.16 -2.48 -0.90
N MET A 164 -16.44 -2.28 -1.25
CA MET A 164 -17.24 -1.17 -0.72
C MET A 164 -17.43 -1.26 0.80
N ILE A 165 -17.64 -2.48 1.34
CA ILE A 165 -17.72 -2.70 2.79
C ILE A 165 -16.40 -2.30 3.47
N ILE A 166 -15.24 -2.68 2.90
CA ILE A 166 -13.94 -2.23 3.41
C ILE A 166 -13.87 -0.70 3.41
N THR A 167 -14.27 -0.04 2.32
CA THR A 167 -14.26 1.43 2.23
C THR A 167 -15.09 2.07 3.34
N LEU A 168 -16.30 1.55 3.60
CA LEU A 168 -17.17 2.06 4.66
C LEU A 168 -16.58 1.84 6.06
N LEU A 169 -16.03 0.65 6.32
CA LEU A 169 -15.33 0.37 7.58
C LEU A 169 -14.12 1.29 7.77
N PHE A 170 -13.41 1.60 6.69
CA PHE A 170 -12.26 2.49 6.74
C PHE A 170 -12.67 3.95 7.01
N ILE A 171 -13.78 4.42 6.43
CA ILE A 171 -14.35 5.73 6.78
C ILE A 171 -14.71 5.78 8.28
N CYS A 172 -15.36 4.74 8.80
CA CYS A 172 -15.64 4.65 10.23
C CYS A 172 -14.36 4.69 11.07
N TYR A 173 -13.32 3.97 10.63
CA TYR A 173 -12.00 4.00 11.29
C TYR A 173 -11.42 5.42 11.33
N ILE A 174 -11.45 6.17 10.23
CA ILE A 174 -10.92 7.54 10.19
C ILE A 174 -11.63 8.43 11.22
N VAL A 175 -12.96 8.33 11.30
CA VAL A 175 -13.77 9.10 12.27
C VAL A 175 -13.39 8.73 13.71
N VAL A 176 -13.31 7.43 14.02
CA VAL A 176 -12.93 6.96 15.36
C VAL A 176 -11.50 7.38 15.71
N SER A 177 -10.56 7.25 14.77
CA SER A 177 -9.17 7.68 14.93
C SER A 177 -9.07 9.17 15.25
N PHE A 178 -9.85 10.00 14.55
CA PHE A 178 -9.91 11.44 14.81
C PHE A 178 -10.44 11.75 16.22
N ILE A 179 -11.53 11.10 16.64
CA ILE A 179 -12.09 11.28 17.99
C ILE A 179 -11.09 10.85 19.07
N LEU A 180 -10.41 9.71 18.88
CA LEU A 180 -9.40 9.22 19.83
C LEU A 180 -8.21 10.18 19.94
N LYS A 181 -7.69 10.68 18.81
CA LYS A 181 -6.60 11.67 18.78
C LYS A 181 -7.01 12.96 19.49
N ALA A 182 -8.21 13.49 19.22
CA ALA A 182 -8.74 14.69 19.89
C ALA A 182 -8.93 14.49 21.41
N TYR A 183 -9.37 13.30 21.85
CA TYR A 183 -9.52 12.98 23.26
C TYR A 183 -8.17 12.98 23.99
N ILE A 184 -7.11 12.41 23.39
CA ILE A 184 -5.76 12.45 23.97
C ILE A 184 -5.30 13.89 24.22
N TYR A 185 -5.46 14.77 23.23
CA TYR A 185 -5.01 16.15 23.34
C TYR A 185 -5.73 16.96 24.44
N SER A 186 -6.95 16.56 24.82
CA SER A 186 -7.75 17.24 25.86
C SER A 186 -7.60 16.64 27.26
N SER A 187 -7.17 15.38 27.37
CA SER A 187 -7.06 14.64 28.63
C SER A 187 -5.68 14.81 29.28
N ARG A 188 -5.62 15.45 30.46
CA ARG A 188 -4.38 15.58 31.26
C ARG A 188 -4.05 14.37 32.13
N ALA A 189 -4.96 13.41 32.28
CA ALA A 189 -4.81 12.26 33.16
C ALA A 189 -5.18 10.97 32.41
N ILE A 190 -4.22 10.44 31.68
CA ILE A 190 -4.34 9.15 31.00
C ILE A 190 -3.94 8.06 32.00
N SER A 191 -4.81 7.05 32.21
CA SER A 191 -4.44 5.87 32.98
C SER A 191 -3.34 5.08 32.25
N ASN A 192 -2.47 4.39 33.00
CA ASN A 192 -1.37 3.63 32.41
C ASN A 192 -1.83 2.59 31.36
N SER A 193 -2.99 1.96 31.56
CA SER A 193 -3.56 1.00 30.61
C SER A 193 -4.05 1.67 29.32
N PHE A 194 -4.65 2.85 29.42
CA PHE A 194 -5.08 3.63 28.25
C PHE A 194 -3.87 4.16 27.46
N GLY A 195 -2.79 4.55 28.15
CA GLY A 195 -1.52 4.96 27.50
C GLY A 195 -0.90 3.84 26.67
N VAL A 196 -0.84 2.61 27.19
CA VAL A 196 -0.35 1.44 26.45
C VAL A 196 -1.21 1.17 25.21
N PHE A 197 -2.53 1.23 25.34
CA PHE A 197 -3.45 1.07 24.21
C PHE A 197 -3.21 2.13 23.12
N MET A 198 -3.03 3.40 23.50
CA MET A 198 -2.79 4.47 22.53
C MET A 198 -1.45 4.32 21.80
N ASN A 199 -0.41 3.80 22.46
CA ASN A 199 0.86 3.50 21.80
C ASN A 199 0.71 2.38 20.76
N ILE A 200 -0.01 1.31 21.10
CA ILE A 200 -0.32 0.22 20.15
C ILE A 200 -1.14 0.76 18.98
N PHE A 201 -2.12 1.63 19.25
CA PHE A 201 -2.92 2.27 18.23
C PHE A 201 -2.05 3.13 17.30
N TYR A 202 -1.14 3.93 17.84
CA TYR A 202 -0.23 4.77 17.06
C TYR A 202 0.74 3.96 16.20
N ASP A 203 1.33 2.89 16.76
CA ASP A 203 2.21 1.98 16.03
C ASP A 203 1.45 1.28 14.90
N PHE A 204 0.23 0.82 15.17
CA PHE A 204 -0.64 0.23 14.16
C PHE A 204 -0.97 1.23 13.05
N ASP A 205 -1.36 2.45 13.41
CA ASP A 205 -1.73 3.52 12.49
C ASP A 205 -0.56 3.88 11.57
N THR A 206 0.65 3.96 12.15
CA THR A 206 1.87 4.39 11.45
C THR A 206 2.45 3.29 10.56
N TYR A 207 2.54 2.05 11.05
CA TYR A 207 3.30 0.99 10.37
C TYR A 207 2.44 -0.11 9.74
N GLY A 208 1.24 -0.36 10.26
CA GLY A 208 0.44 -1.54 9.92
C GLY A 208 -0.80 -1.28 9.08
N LEU A 209 -1.43 -0.12 9.24
CA LEU A 209 -2.78 0.16 8.74
C LEU A 209 -2.93 -0.07 7.24
N VAL A 210 -2.08 0.57 6.43
CA VAL A 210 -2.13 0.49 4.96
C VAL A 210 -1.97 -0.95 4.49
N ALA A 211 -1.03 -1.68 5.09
CA ALA A 211 -0.76 -3.08 4.77
C ALA A 211 -1.97 -3.97 5.09
N ILE A 212 -2.63 -3.76 6.23
CA ILE A 212 -3.76 -4.58 6.67
C ILE A 212 -4.99 -4.32 5.79
N ILE A 213 -5.29 -3.07 5.46
CA ILE A 213 -6.41 -2.73 4.56
C ILE A 213 -6.19 -3.36 3.18
N MET A 214 -4.97 -3.28 2.66
CA MET A 214 -4.63 -3.86 1.37
C MET A 214 -4.64 -5.38 1.39
N LEU A 215 -4.24 -6.02 2.50
CA LEU A 215 -4.37 -7.46 2.69
C LEU A 215 -5.85 -7.90 2.63
N PHE A 216 -6.74 -7.25 3.38
CA PHE A 216 -8.18 -7.56 3.33
C PHE A 216 -8.77 -7.33 1.95
N THR A 217 -8.36 -6.27 1.27
CA THR A 217 -8.79 -5.96 -0.10
C THR A 217 -8.39 -7.09 -1.06
N ILE A 218 -7.15 -7.56 -0.99
CA ILE A 218 -6.66 -8.69 -1.81
C ILE A 218 -7.44 -9.98 -1.49
N ILE A 219 -7.67 -10.29 -0.21
CA ILE A 219 -8.41 -11.49 0.21
C ILE A 219 -9.83 -11.48 -0.35
N PHE A 220 -10.53 -10.36 -0.27
CA PHE A 220 -11.90 -10.26 -0.78
C PHE A 220 -12.00 -10.26 -2.29
N LEU A 221 -11.02 -9.67 -3.00
CA LEU A 221 -10.91 -9.78 -4.46
C LEU A 221 -10.69 -11.24 -4.88
N LYS A 222 -9.82 -11.98 -4.19
CA LYS A 222 -9.58 -13.39 -4.46
C LYS A 222 -10.81 -14.26 -4.16
N ARG A 223 -11.55 -13.98 -3.10
CA ARG A 223 -12.76 -14.74 -2.76
C ARG A 223 -13.91 -14.49 -3.75
N ASP A 224 -14.16 -13.24 -4.13
CA ASP A 224 -15.20 -12.90 -5.12
C ASP A 224 -14.92 -13.56 -6.49
N THR A 225 -13.64 -13.67 -6.82
CA THR A 225 -13.17 -14.41 -7.98
C THR A 225 -13.55 -15.89 -7.93
N ASP A 226 -13.24 -16.57 -6.84
CA ASP A 226 -13.52 -18.00 -6.68
C ASP A 226 -15.05 -18.25 -6.71
N ASP A 227 -15.82 -17.34 -6.12
CA ASP A 227 -17.29 -17.37 -6.12
C ASP A 227 -17.88 -17.16 -7.54
N LYS A 228 -17.25 -16.35 -8.39
CA LYS A 228 -17.65 -16.18 -9.80
C LYS A 228 -17.27 -17.38 -10.66
N ARG A 229 -16.10 -17.98 -10.44
CA ARG A 229 -15.65 -19.17 -11.18
C ARG A 229 -16.54 -20.38 -10.91
N LYS A 230 -16.97 -20.57 -9.66
CA LYS A 230 -17.90 -21.66 -9.28
C LYS A 230 -19.31 -21.52 -9.85
N ARG A 231 -19.74 -20.31 -10.23
CA ARG A 231 -21.06 -20.06 -10.82
C ARG A 231 -21.10 -20.28 -12.34
N ASN A 232 -19.94 -20.30 -12.99
CA ASN A 232 -19.80 -20.46 -14.43
C ASN A 232 -19.31 -21.88 -14.83
N LEU A 233 -19.18 -22.78 -13.86
CA LEU A 233 -18.90 -24.22 -14.01
C LEU A 233 -20.14 -24.99 -13.56
#